data_AF-A0A8H7CD35-F1
#
_entry.id   AF-A0A8H7CD35-F1
#
_cell.length_a   1.000
_cell.length_b   1.000
_cell.length_c   1.000
_cell.angle_alpha   90.00
_cell.angle_beta   90.00
_cell.angle_gamma   90.00
#
_symmetry.space_group_name_H-M   'P 1'
#
loop_
_entity.id
_entity.type
_entity.pdbx_description
1 polymer ?
#
loop_
_entity_poly.entity_id
_entity_poly.type
_entity_poly.pdbx_seq_one_letter_code
_entity_poly.pdbx_strand_id
1 'polypeptide(L)'
;MVRDVNSSGSASPFEVLDQLYLTILGSARRHPELIQILCVIVIFRLVPRSIDQVFGFARGETRLILRDLHSVLKIPQDDEHKILSHHASFLDFLKNPDRSGNFCVGILHTQISLARTLLQYHTGPFERHRSVFLSRLIRFIVALPPSVGVAELFPLIGTIEPDHIFDPEQYTCLEGPLKYDDFKSIVSWLKSTSSAPADIIELWEDYAFMFSIETRRDLSIENIVSPNPEIIRILITMWFLCRQLWEVLTKLDLTWTDLRTTLCSLRPKAARDGHALPIHQPQANYLSAARNVARQLIRKIAKNYICRPQANYPWDARDLALQLHVVTQCSCTNTAQKTAPSKKPTPDSSVAFYMILDIWSDCPLLAQYFGASFGLPLYFSVNFGLFHHPN
;
A
#
# COMPACT_ATOMS: atom_id res chain seq x y z
N MET A 1 -13.12 -14.96 -69.83
CA MET A 1 -12.98 -14.95 -68.36
C MET A 1 -11.84 -14.00 -68.03
N VAL A 2 -12.17 -12.72 -67.85
CA VAL A 2 -11.21 -11.63 -67.60
C VAL A 2 -10.93 -11.64 -66.10
N ARG A 3 -9.67 -11.83 -65.70
CA ARG A 3 -9.24 -11.69 -64.31
C ARG A 3 -8.97 -10.21 -64.05
N ASP A 4 -9.74 -9.61 -63.16
CA ASP A 4 -9.49 -8.27 -62.66
C ASP A 4 -8.17 -8.24 -61.87
N VAL A 5 -7.09 -7.87 -62.57
CA VAL A 5 -5.78 -7.52 -62.00
C VAL A 5 -5.84 -6.04 -61.62
N ASN A 6 -6.61 -5.70 -60.59
CA ASN A 6 -6.67 -4.33 -60.06
C ASN A 6 -6.89 -4.32 -58.54
N SER A 7 -6.27 -5.25 -57.81
CA SER A 7 -5.97 -5.02 -56.40
C SER A 7 -4.69 -4.19 -56.30
N SER A 8 -4.76 -2.92 -56.72
CA SER A 8 -3.80 -1.91 -56.30
C SER A 8 -4.00 -1.69 -54.80
N GLY A 9 -3.54 -2.66 -54.02
CA GLY A 9 -3.48 -2.58 -52.57
C GLY A 9 -2.73 -1.31 -52.22
N SER A 10 -3.45 -0.33 -51.70
CA SER A 10 -2.88 0.94 -51.29
C SER A 10 -1.87 0.64 -50.19
N ALA A 11 -0.60 0.59 -50.56
CA ALA A 11 0.53 0.55 -49.64
C ALA A 11 0.24 1.56 -48.52
N SER A 12 0.28 1.08 -47.27
CA SER A 12 0.09 1.96 -46.11
C SER A 12 1.07 3.12 -46.23
N PRO A 13 0.67 4.38 -45.95
CA PRO A 13 1.59 5.51 -46.02
C PRO A 13 2.80 5.36 -45.07
N PHE A 14 2.76 4.40 -44.14
CA PHE A 14 3.84 4.07 -43.21
C PHE A 14 4.70 2.87 -43.63
N GLU A 15 4.43 2.19 -44.75
CA GLU A 15 5.08 0.92 -45.09
C GLU A 15 6.61 1.04 -45.15
N VAL A 16 7.14 2.08 -45.81
CA VAL A 16 8.59 2.31 -45.89
C VAL A 16 9.20 2.58 -44.50
N LEU A 17 8.47 3.31 -43.65
CA LEU A 17 8.91 3.61 -42.29
C LEU A 17 8.88 2.36 -41.40
N ASP A 18 7.86 1.51 -41.56
CA ASP A 18 7.73 0.23 -40.85
C ASP A 18 8.86 -0.72 -41.24
N GLN A 19 9.20 -0.80 -42.54
CA GLN A 19 10.36 -1.57 -43.01
C GLN A 19 11.68 -1.06 -42.41
N LEU A 20 11.85 0.26 -42.28
CA LEU A 20 13.01 0.84 -41.61
C LEU A 20 13.06 0.43 -40.13
N TYR A 21 11.95 0.54 -39.40
CA TYR A 21 11.87 0.12 -38.00
C TYR A 21 12.13 -1.37 -37.81
N LEU A 22 11.57 -2.23 -38.67
CA LEU A 22 11.84 -3.66 -38.68
C LEU A 22 13.31 -3.96 -38.93
N THR A 23 13.96 -3.23 -39.83
CA THR A 23 15.40 -3.39 -40.12
C THR A 23 16.25 -3.03 -38.91
N ILE A 24 15.95 -1.90 -38.25
CA ILE A 24 16.66 -1.43 -37.05
C ILE A 24 16.46 -2.39 -35.87
N LEU A 25 15.22 -2.84 -35.63
CA LEU A 25 14.92 -3.79 -34.56
C LEU A 25 15.49 -5.19 -34.83
N GLY A 26 15.52 -5.60 -36.11
CA GLY A 26 16.11 -6.85 -36.55
C GLY A 26 17.62 -6.93 -36.29
N SER A 27 18.35 -5.84 -36.48
CA SER A 27 19.79 -5.79 -36.18
C SER A 27 20.08 -5.81 -34.67
N ALA A 28 19.22 -5.19 -33.86
CA ALA A 28 19.34 -5.13 -32.40
C ALA A 28 18.90 -6.42 -31.67
N ARG A 29 18.24 -7.37 -32.35
CA ARG A 29 17.63 -8.59 -31.75
C ARG A 29 18.62 -9.62 -31.18
N ARG A 30 19.86 -9.24 -30.92
CA ARG A 30 20.89 -10.11 -30.31
C ARG A 30 20.64 -10.37 -28.82
N HIS A 31 19.74 -9.61 -28.21
CA HIS A 31 19.42 -9.69 -26.79
C HIS A 31 17.99 -10.22 -26.58
N PRO A 32 17.80 -11.37 -25.89
CA PRO A 32 16.47 -11.93 -25.65
C PRO A 32 15.56 -11.01 -24.81
N GLU A 33 16.13 -10.10 -24.03
CA GLU A 33 15.42 -9.18 -23.15
C GLU A 33 14.93 -7.91 -23.87
N LEU A 34 15.35 -7.68 -25.11
CA LEU A 34 15.06 -6.44 -25.84
C LEU A 34 13.56 -6.10 -25.86
N ILE A 35 12.71 -7.08 -26.15
CA ILE A 35 11.25 -6.86 -26.20
C ILE A 35 10.69 -6.49 -24.82
N GLN A 36 11.20 -7.09 -23.75
CA GLN A 36 10.75 -6.79 -22.39
C GLN A 36 11.17 -5.38 -21.98
N ILE A 37 12.41 -4.97 -22.32
CA ILE A 37 12.90 -3.61 -22.11
C ILE A 37 12.07 -2.60 -22.91
N LEU A 38 11.78 -2.87 -24.19
CA LEU A 38 10.92 -2.01 -25.00
C LEU A 38 9.51 -1.89 -24.42
N CYS A 39 8.91 -2.98 -23.94
CA CYS A 39 7.63 -2.94 -23.22
C CYS A 39 7.71 -2.02 -22.00
N VAL A 40 8.75 -2.12 -21.18
CA VAL A 40 8.95 -1.26 -20.00
C VAL A 40 9.09 0.21 -20.39
N ILE A 41 9.86 0.52 -21.42
CA ILE A 41 10.02 1.89 -21.90
C ILE A 41 8.69 2.46 -22.39
N VAL A 42 7.93 1.68 -23.17
CA VAL A 42 6.67 2.13 -23.75
C VAL A 42 5.58 2.31 -22.70
N ILE A 43 5.47 1.39 -21.75
CA ILE A 43 4.38 1.34 -20.76
C ILE A 43 4.73 2.15 -19.51
N PHE A 44 5.92 1.95 -18.94
CA PHE A 44 6.34 2.52 -17.67
C PHE A 44 7.28 3.71 -17.81
N ARG A 45 7.90 3.95 -18.97
CA ARG A 45 8.82 5.08 -19.20
C ARG A 45 9.90 5.18 -18.12
N LEU A 46 10.47 4.03 -17.73
CA LEU A 46 11.50 3.94 -16.70
C LEU A 46 12.83 4.53 -17.19
N VAL A 47 13.67 4.92 -16.24
CA VAL A 47 15.06 5.34 -16.47
C VAL A 47 15.96 4.10 -16.57
N PRO A 48 17.11 4.17 -17.24
CA PRO A 48 17.99 3.01 -17.45
C PRO A 48 18.32 2.25 -16.16
N ARG A 49 18.63 2.98 -15.08
CA ARG A 49 18.96 2.37 -13.77
C ARG A 49 17.80 1.56 -13.19
N SER A 50 16.57 2.04 -13.30
CA SER A 50 15.40 1.30 -12.84
C SER A 50 15.15 0.05 -13.69
N ILE A 51 15.44 0.11 -14.99
CA ILE A 51 15.35 -1.05 -15.87
C ILE A 51 16.40 -2.10 -15.46
N ASP A 52 17.65 -1.69 -15.25
CA ASP A 52 18.70 -2.60 -14.75
C ASP A 52 18.27 -3.28 -13.44
N GLN A 53 17.69 -2.51 -12.50
CA GLN A 53 17.21 -3.03 -11.23
C GLN A 53 16.04 -4.02 -11.39
N VAL A 54 15.06 -3.70 -12.24
CA VAL A 54 13.88 -4.55 -12.49
C VAL A 54 14.28 -5.89 -13.10
N PHE A 55 15.22 -5.89 -14.03
CA PHE A 55 15.67 -7.11 -14.72
C PHE A 55 16.88 -7.79 -14.04
N GLY A 56 17.40 -7.22 -12.95
CA GLY A 56 18.58 -7.76 -12.26
C GLY A 56 19.87 -7.67 -13.09
N PHE A 57 19.96 -6.71 -14.00
CA PHE A 57 21.16 -6.51 -14.81
C PHE A 57 22.28 -5.79 -14.05
N ALA A 58 23.50 -5.90 -14.59
CA ALA A 58 24.59 -5.03 -14.19
C ALA A 58 24.27 -3.57 -14.56
N ARG A 59 24.76 -2.63 -13.76
CA ARG A 59 24.56 -1.19 -14.02
C ARG A 59 25.11 -0.81 -15.40
N GLY A 60 24.26 -0.25 -16.25
CA GLY A 60 24.58 0.17 -17.62
C GLY A 60 24.25 -0.85 -18.69
N GLU A 61 23.88 -2.09 -18.33
CA GLU A 61 23.55 -3.15 -19.28
C GLU A 61 22.36 -2.78 -20.16
N THR A 62 21.34 -2.12 -19.60
CA THR A 62 20.20 -1.60 -20.39
C THR A 62 20.67 -0.70 -21.53
N ARG A 63 21.68 0.15 -21.31
CA ARG A 63 22.23 1.00 -22.39
C ARG A 63 22.96 0.17 -23.43
N LEU A 64 23.71 -0.85 -23.00
CA LEU A 64 24.42 -1.74 -23.92
C LEU A 64 23.45 -2.50 -24.81
N ILE A 65 22.36 -3.03 -24.25
CA ILE A 65 21.30 -3.72 -25.00
C ILE A 65 20.63 -2.76 -26.00
N LEU A 66 20.40 -1.51 -25.60
CA LEU A 66 19.69 -0.52 -26.42
C LEU A 66 20.60 0.25 -27.38
N ARG A 67 21.93 0.07 -27.35
CA ARG A 67 22.88 0.89 -28.13
C ARG A 67 22.59 0.86 -29.64
N ASP A 68 22.13 -0.27 -30.16
CA ASP A 68 21.83 -0.40 -31.60
C ASP A 68 20.53 0.33 -32.00
N LEU A 69 19.78 0.87 -31.03
CA LEU A 69 18.54 1.62 -31.21
C LEU A 69 18.69 3.14 -31.06
N HIS A 70 19.91 3.68 -31.00
CA HIS A 70 20.16 5.14 -30.89
C HIS A 70 19.51 5.98 -32.01
N SER A 71 19.27 5.37 -33.18
CA SER A 71 18.60 6.02 -34.32
C SER A 71 17.10 6.26 -34.11
N VAL A 72 16.45 5.51 -33.21
CA VAL A 72 15.00 5.60 -32.94
C VAL A 72 14.68 5.96 -31.48
N LEU A 73 15.66 5.78 -30.58
CA LEU A 73 15.58 6.12 -29.17
C LEU A 73 16.68 7.12 -28.78
N LYS A 74 16.29 8.15 -28.03
CA LYS A 74 17.20 8.99 -27.25
C LYS A 74 17.50 8.29 -25.93
N ILE A 75 18.67 7.68 -25.86
CA ILE A 75 19.18 6.98 -24.67
C ILE A 75 20.10 7.95 -23.90
N PRO A 76 19.77 8.31 -22.65
CA PRO A 76 20.57 9.25 -21.87
C PRO A 76 21.88 8.61 -21.39
N GLN A 77 22.91 9.45 -21.22
CA GLN A 77 24.20 9.03 -20.69
C GLN A 77 24.16 8.80 -19.18
N ASP A 78 23.33 9.56 -18.46
CA ASP A 78 23.11 9.40 -17.02
C ASP A 78 21.93 8.47 -16.70
N ASP A 79 21.90 8.00 -15.45
CA ASP A 79 20.97 7.00 -14.92
C ASP A 79 19.59 7.57 -14.51
N GLU A 80 19.44 8.88 -14.53
CA GLU A 80 18.32 9.58 -13.91
C GLU A 80 17.33 10.14 -14.95
N HIS A 81 17.76 10.25 -16.22
CA HIS A 81 16.88 10.65 -17.31
C HIS A 81 16.16 9.46 -17.97
N LYS A 82 14.97 9.73 -18.49
CA LYS A 82 14.13 8.75 -19.18
C LYS A 82 14.66 8.48 -20.59
N ILE A 83 14.48 7.23 -21.03
CA ILE A 83 14.65 6.88 -22.44
C ILE A 83 13.43 7.40 -23.20
N LEU A 84 13.66 8.18 -24.25
CA LEU A 84 12.59 8.78 -25.06
C LEU A 84 12.70 8.25 -26.49
N SER A 85 11.58 8.14 -27.21
CA SER A 85 11.65 7.92 -28.65
C SER A 85 11.86 9.24 -29.38
N HIS A 86 12.63 9.22 -30.48
CA HIS A 86 12.79 10.39 -31.36
C HIS A 86 11.50 10.73 -32.10
N HIS A 87 10.64 9.73 -32.36
CA HIS A 87 9.40 9.92 -33.11
C HIS A 87 8.23 9.15 -32.47
N ALA A 88 7.08 9.81 -32.29
CA ALA A 88 5.88 9.18 -31.75
C ALA A 88 5.45 7.94 -32.58
N SER A 89 5.65 7.99 -33.90
CA SER A 89 5.33 6.90 -34.82
C SER A 89 6.06 5.58 -34.51
N PHE A 90 7.22 5.62 -33.85
CA PHE A 90 7.93 4.41 -33.43
C PHE A 90 7.21 3.72 -32.26
N LEU A 91 6.72 4.48 -31.28
CA LEU A 91 5.92 3.93 -30.18
C LEU A 91 4.58 3.38 -30.70
N ASP A 92 3.96 4.06 -31.67
CA ASP A 92 2.73 3.60 -32.31
C ASP A 92 2.96 2.33 -33.15
N PHE A 93 4.11 2.25 -33.83
CA PHE A 93 4.56 1.05 -34.53
C PHE A 93 4.68 -0.13 -33.57
N LEU A 94 5.40 0.04 -32.44
CA LEU A 94 5.60 -1.02 -31.46
C LEU A 94 4.28 -1.52 -30.85
N LYS A 95 3.27 -0.67 -30.70
CA LYS A 95 1.97 -1.05 -30.13
C LYS A 95 1.04 -1.76 -31.12
N ASN A 96 1.35 -1.72 -32.41
CA ASN A 96 0.49 -2.29 -33.45
C ASN A 96 1.06 -3.65 -33.91
N PRO A 97 0.36 -4.77 -33.65
CA PRO A 97 0.84 -6.10 -33.99
C PRO A 97 0.97 -6.33 -35.50
N ASP A 98 0.11 -5.70 -36.31
CA ASP A 98 0.14 -5.84 -37.77
C ASP A 98 1.37 -5.16 -38.39
N ARG A 99 1.86 -4.08 -37.75
CA ARG A 99 3.03 -3.33 -38.22
C ARG A 99 4.34 -3.92 -37.69
N SER A 100 4.37 -4.26 -36.40
CA SER A 100 5.61 -4.66 -35.71
C SER A 100 5.85 -6.16 -35.62
N GLY A 101 4.83 -6.99 -35.87
CA GLY A 101 4.91 -8.45 -35.82
C GLY A 101 5.49 -8.93 -34.48
N ASN A 102 6.64 -9.61 -34.55
CA ASN A 102 7.33 -10.16 -33.37
C ASN A 102 7.89 -9.09 -32.41
N PHE A 103 7.95 -7.84 -32.83
CA PHE A 103 8.39 -6.73 -32.00
C PHE A 103 7.24 -6.00 -31.29
N CYS A 104 6.00 -6.50 -31.42
CA CYS A 104 4.84 -5.87 -30.81
C CYS A 104 4.95 -5.87 -29.28
N VAL A 105 4.94 -4.67 -28.71
CA VAL A 105 4.74 -4.47 -27.28
C VAL A 105 3.23 -4.51 -27.02
N GLY A 106 2.81 -5.27 -26.01
CA GLY A 106 1.38 -5.42 -25.70
C GLY A 106 0.76 -6.77 -26.08
N ILE A 107 1.54 -7.70 -26.64
CA ILE A 107 1.11 -9.10 -26.71
C ILE A 107 0.93 -9.62 -25.27
N LEU A 108 -0.22 -10.25 -25.01
CA LEU A 108 -0.62 -10.69 -23.67
C LEU A 108 0.48 -11.49 -22.95
N HIS A 109 1.10 -12.46 -23.64
CA HIS A 109 2.19 -13.26 -23.07
C HIS A 109 3.36 -12.39 -22.57
N THR A 110 3.79 -11.42 -23.38
CA THR A 110 4.86 -10.48 -23.02
C THR A 110 4.44 -9.58 -21.86
N GLN A 111 3.18 -9.13 -21.84
CA GLN A 111 2.65 -8.31 -20.75
C GLN A 111 2.60 -9.08 -19.43
N ILE A 112 2.15 -10.34 -19.44
CA ILE A 112 2.14 -11.19 -18.26
C ILE A 112 3.57 -11.46 -17.78
N SER A 113 4.50 -11.80 -18.68
CA SER A 113 5.92 -11.98 -18.32
C SER A 113 6.50 -10.73 -17.70
N LEU A 114 6.15 -9.55 -18.21
CA LEU A 114 6.58 -8.28 -17.65
C LEU A 114 5.95 -8.03 -16.27
N ALA A 115 4.65 -8.26 -16.12
CA ALA A 115 3.94 -8.14 -14.84
C ALA A 115 4.61 -9.02 -13.78
N ARG A 116 4.93 -10.28 -14.13
CA ARG A 116 5.65 -11.22 -13.27
C ARG A 116 7.00 -10.64 -12.83
N THR A 117 7.80 -10.15 -13.77
CA THR A 117 9.14 -9.58 -13.49
C THR A 117 9.05 -8.37 -12.57
N LEU A 118 8.11 -7.45 -12.83
CA LEU A 118 7.89 -6.27 -12.00
C LEU A 118 7.42 -6.66 -10.60
N LEU A 119 6.47 -7.58 -10.49
CA LEU A 119 6.01 -8.10 -9.21
C LEU A 119 7.15 -8.75 -8.42
N GLN A 120 7.96 -9.60 -9.05
CA GLN A 120 9.14 -10.22 -8.43
C GLN A 120 10.13 -9.17 -7.90
N TYR A 121 10.33 -8.07 -8.64
CA TYR A 121 11.13 -6.93 -8.17
C TYR A 121 10.56 -6.30 -6.89
N HIS A 122 9.23 -6.12 -6.81
CA HIS A 122 8.58 -5.57 -5.62
C HIS A 122 8.49 -6.57 -4.44
N THR A 123 8.54 -7.87 -4.70
CA THR A 123 8.42 -8.91 -3.67
C THR A 123 9.77 -9.48 -3.23
N GLY A 124 10.89 -9.00 -3.80
CA GLY A 124 12.23 -9.50 -3.49
C GLY A 124 12.73 -9.10 -2.09
N PRO A 125 14.06 -9.13 -1.83
CA PRO A 125 14.67 -8.62 -0.59
C PRO A 125 15.28 -7.20 -0.68
N PHE A 126 15.39 -6.61 -1.89
CA PHE A 126 15.87 -5.23 -2.09
C PHE A 126 14.88 -4.12 -1.66
N GLU A 127 14.99 -3.57 -0.45
CA GLU A 127 13.96 -2.69 0.16
C GLU A 127 13.94 -1.23 -0.36
N ARG A 128 15.07 -0.65 -0.77
CA ARG A 128 15.19 0.83 -0.76
C ARG A 128 14.62 1.59 -1.97
N HIS A 129 14.18 0.91 -3.04
CA HIS A 129 13.75 1.57 -4.29
C HIS A 129 12.49 0.97 -4.93
N ARG A 130 11.68 0.24 -4.14
CA ARG A 130 10.49 -0.45 -4.65
C ARG A 130 9.29 0.44 -4.90
N SER A 131 9.33 1.69 -4.49
CA SER A 131 8.15 2.55 -4.49
C SER A 131 7.74 3.08 -5.86
N VAL A 132 8.71 3.26 -6.75
CA VAL A 132 8.67 4.34 -7.75
C VAL A 132 7.62 4.14 -8.84
N PHE A 133 6.99 2.97 -8.93
CA PHE A 133 5.97 2.69 -9.95
C PHE A 133 4.90 1.68 -9.54
N LEU A 134 4.68 1.43 -8.24
CA LEU A 134 3.67 0.44 -7.81
C LEU A 134 2.26 0.81 -8.30
N SER A 135 1.92 2.10 -8.35
CA SER A 135 0.64 2.57 -8.92
C SER A 135 0.49 2.24 -10.40
N ARG A 136 1.54 2.43 -11.20
CA ARG A 136 1.54 2.01 -12.61
C ARG A 136 1.47 0.50 -12.74
N LEU A 137 2.15 -0.24 -11.87
CA LEU A 137 2.11 -1.70 -11.90
C LEU A 137 0.69 -2.21 -11.61
N ILE A 138 0.02 -1.66 -10.61
CA ILE A 138 -1.38 -2.02 -10.30
C ILE A 138 -2.28 -1.70 -11.49
N ARG A 139 -2.19 -0.49 -12.07
CA ARG A 139 -2.98 -0.13 -13.26
C ARG A 139 -2.67 -1.03 -14.46
N PHE A 140 -1.41 -1.41 -14.63
CA PHE A 140 -0.97 -2.32 -15.67
C PHE A 140 -1.55 -3.73 -15.48
N ILE A 141 -1.51 -4.26 -14.26
CA ILE A 141 -2.11 -5.57 -13.92
C ILE A 141 -3.62 -5.54 -14.16
N VAL A 142 -4.32 -4.50 -13.70
CA VAL A 142 -5.77 -4.33 -13.90
C VAL A 142 -6.15 -4.25 -15.38
N ALA A 143 -5.26 -3.69 -16.22
CA ALA A 143 -5.48 -3.60 -17.65
C ALA A 143 -5.29 -4.95 -18.38
N LEU A 144 -4.72 -5.97 -17.72
CA LEU A 144 -4.63 -7.30 -18.29
C LEU A 144 -6.03 -7.94 -18.35
N PRO A 145 -6.37 -8.65 -19.44
CA PRO A 145 -7.61 -9.41 -19.49
C PRO A 145 -7.63 -10.46 -18.37
N PRO A 146 -8.78 -10.68 -17.70
CA PRO A 146 -8.93 -11.66 -16.61
C PRO A 146 -8.96 -13.11 -17.13
N SER A 147 -8.13 -13.44 -18.12
CA SER A 147 -8.10 -14.70 -18.86
C SER A 147 -6.98 -15.63 -18.38
N VAL A 148 -6.87 -16.79 -19.06
CA VAL A 148 -5.88 -17.83 -18.78
C VAL A 148 -4.46 -17.26 -18.91
N GLY A 149 -3.65 -17.46 -17.86
CA GLY A 149 -2.27 -16.99 -17.77
C GLY A 149 -2.05 -16.05 -16.57
N VAL A 150 -3.05 -15.28 -16.19
CA VAL A 150 -2.98 -14.35 -15.03
C VAL A 150 -2.83 -15.09 -13.69
N ALA A 151 -3.28 -16.34 -13.62
CA ALA A 151 -3.28 -17.12 -12.39
C ALA A 151 -1.88 -17.26 -11.75
N GLU A 152 -0.83 -17.22 -12.57
CA GLU A 152 0.55 -17.27 -12.09
C GLU A 152 1.02 -16.00 -11.37
N LEU A 153 0.29 -14.89 -11.53
CA LEU A 153 0.61 -13.63 -10.86
C LEU A 153 0.07 -13.61 -9.42
N PHE A 154 -0.93 -14.43 -9.09
CA PHE A 154 -1.58 -14.38 -7.78
C PHE A 154 -0.63 -14.60 -6.60
N PRO A 155 0.28 -15.59 -6.60
CA PRO A 155 1.22 -15.74 -5.49
C PRO A 155 2.06 -14.47 -5.27
N LEU A 156 2.45 -13.80 -6.35
CA LEU A 156 3.25 -12.57 -6.29
C LEU A 156 2.42 -11.34 -5.88
N ILE A 157 1.15 -11.28 -6.30
CA ILE A 157 0.20 -10.23 -5.89
C ILE A 157 -0.11 -10.36 -4.39
N GLY A 158 -0.20 -11.59 -3.88
CA GLY A 158 -0.41 -11.87 -2.45
C GLY A 158 0.78 -11.54 -1.57
N THR A 159 2.00 -11.48 -2.13
CA THR A 159 3.23 -11.14 -1.40
C THR A 159 3.59 -9.66 -1.47
N ILE A 160 2.77 -8.81 -2.12
CA ILE A 160 3.01 -7.36 -2.09
C ILE A 160 2.79 -6.85 -0.67
N GLU A 161 3.90 -6.42 -0.06
CA GLU A 161 3.89 -5.85 1.28
C GLU A 161 3.19 -4.48 1.27
N PRO A 162 2.22 -4.26 2.16
CA PRO A 162 1.43 -3.04 2.19
C PRO A 162 2.20 -1.86 2.78
N ASP A 163 3.30 -2.10 3.48
CA ASP A 163 4.12 -1.02 3.99
C ASP A 163 4.69 -0.19 2.83
N HIS A 164 4.99 -0.84 1.70
CA HIS A 164 5.32 -0.16 0.44
C HIS A 164 4.14 0.56 -0.20
N ILE A 165 2.92 0.17 0.11
CA ILE A 165 1.69 0.77 -0.44
C ILE A 165 1.37 2.08 0.30
N PHE A 166 1.60 2.13 1.61
CA PHE A 166 1.17 3.23 2.48
C PHE A 166 2.31 4.21 2.86
N ASP A 167 3.54 3.96 2.44
CA ASP A 167 4.71 4.78 2.81
C ASP A 167 4.61 6.24 2.31
N PRO A 168 4.45 7.23 3.22
CA PRO A 168 4.34 8.66 2.92
C PRO A 168 5.51 9.26 2.16
N GLU A 169 6.72 8.72 2.32
CA GLU A 169 7.93 9.27 1.70
C GLU A 169 7.99 8.97 0.19
N GLN A 170 7.24 7.96 -0.24
CA GLN A 170 7.13 7.53 -1.63
C GLN A 170 6.28 8.49 -2.49
N TYR A 171 5.62 9.46 -1.86
CA TYR A 171 4.71 10.41 -2.51
C TYR A 171 5.44 11.47 -3.34
N THR A 172 6.77 11.51 -3.28
CA THR A 172 7.63 12.42 -4.05
C THR A 172 7.81 12.01 -5.52
N CYS A 173 7.30 10.84 -5.91
CA CYS A 173 7.36 10.38 -7.29
C CYS A 173 6.50 11.24 -8.22
N LEU A 174 7.00 11.49 -9.45
CA LEU A 174 6.37 12.31 -10.51
C LEU A 174 4.91 11.95 -10.86
N GLU A 175 4.41 10.79 -10.43
CA GLU A 175 3.09 10.28 -10.80
C GLU A 175 2.04 10.35 -9.71
N GLY A 176 2.42 10.87 -8.55
CA GLY A 176 1.56 10.94 -7.37
C GLY A 176 1.32 9.56 -6.75
N PRO A 177 0.73 9.55 -5.55
CA PRO A 177 0.48 8.32 -4.80
C PRO A 177 -0.57 7.44 -5.45
N LEU A 178 -0.62 6.18 -4.97
CA LEU A 178 -1.76 5.31 -5.18
C LEU A 178 -3.05 6.03 -4.79
N LYS A 179 -4.11 5.86 -5.59
CA LYS A 179 -5.43 6.41 -5.29
C LYS A 179 -6.33 5.29 -4.82
N TYR A 180 -7.39 5.65 -4.10
CA TYR A 180 -8.39 4.68 -3.64
C TYR A 180 -9.01 3.89 -4.80
N ASP A 181 -9.17 4.54 -5.95
CA ASP A 181 -9.66 3.91 -7.17
C ASP A 181 -8.71 2.82 -7.69
N ASP A 182 -7.39 2.95 -7.51
CA ASP A 182 -6.43 1.91 -7.90
C ASP A 182 -6.66 0.61 -7.11
N PHE A 183 -6.96 0.71 -5.81
CA PHE A 183 -7.32 -0.45 -4.97
C PHE A 183 -8.66 -1.07 -5.33
N LYS A 184 -9.67 -0.23 -5.59
CA LYS A 184 -10.97 -0.72 -6.07
C LYS A 184 -10.83 -1.45 -7.39
N SER A 185 -10.03 -0.90 -8.29
CA SER A 185 -9.75 -1.48 -9.60
C SER A 185 -9.11 -2.86 -9.49
N ILE A 186 -8.10 -3.05 -8.64
CA ILE A 186 -7.48 -4.37 -8.44
C ILE A 186 -8.41 -5.37 -7.75
N VAL A 187 -9.21 -4.95 -6.76
CA VAL A 187 -10.22 -5.82 -6.14
C VAL A 187 -11.27 -6.27 -7.16
N SER A 188 -11.77 -5.33 -7.96
CA SER A 188 -12.76 -5.64 -9.02
C SER A 188 -12.16 -6.59 -10.05
N TRP A 189 -10.92 -6.37 -10.46
CA TRP A 189 -10.21 -7.21 -11.40
C TRP A 189 -9.98 -8.63 -10.84
N LEU A 190 -9.54 -8.75 -9.59
CA LEU A 190 -9.38 -10.03 -8.91
C LEU A 190 -10.71 -10.81 -8.86
N LYS A 191 -11.81 -10.14 -8.46
CA LYS A 191 -13.15 -10.76 -8.44
C LYS A 191 -13.65 -11.18 -9.81
N SER A 192 -13.27 -10.47 -10.87
CA SER A 192 -13.62 -10.84 -12.25
C SER A 192 -12.80 -12.02 -12.79
N THR A 193 -11.68 -12.35 -12.14
CA THR A 193 -10.81 -13.44 -12.55
C THR A 193 -11.22 -14.72 -11.82
N SER A 194 -11.81 -15.67 -12.55
CA SER A 194 -12.44 -16.88 -11.98
C SER A 194 -11.51 -17.77 -11.14
N SER A 195 -10.19 -17.66 -11.34
CA SER A 195 -9.17 -18.42 -10.64
C SER A 195 -8.54 -17.69 -9.45
N ALA A 196 -8.98 -16.46 -9.13
CA ALA A 196 -8.39 -15.67 -8.05
C ALA A 196 -8.68 -16.30 -6.67
N PRO A 197 -7.63 -16.58 -5.86
CA PRO A 197 -7.80 -17.06 -4.50
C PRO A 197 -8.58 -16.07 -3.61
N ALA A 198 -9.50 -16.60 -2.81
CA ALA A 198 -10.38 -15.77 -1.96
C ALA A 198 -9.61 -14.98 -0.89
N ASP A 199 -8.53 -15.54 -0.37
CA ASP A 199 -7.63 -14.91 0.61
C ASP A 199 -6.89 -13.70 0.02
N ILE A 200 -6.51 -13.76 -1.27
CA ILE A 200 -5.92 -12.61 -1.98
C ILE A 200 -6.98 -11.54 -2.21
N ILE A 201 -8.21 -11.90 -2.59
CA ILE A 201 -9.31 -10.93 -2.72
C ILE A 201 -9.55 -10.22 -1.38
N GLU A 202 -9.66 -10.98 -0.28
CA GLU A 202 -9.86 -10.42 1.07
C GLU A 202 -8.70 -9.50 1.47
N LEU A 203 -7.45 -9.88 1.17
CA LEU A 203 -6.27 -9.05 1.39
C LEU A 203 -6.37 -7.68 0.73
N TRP A 204 -6.70 -7.64 -0.56
CA TRP A 204 -6.80 -6.38 -1.30
C TRP A 204 -8.05 -5.56 -0.93
N GLU A 205 -9.14 -6.22 -0.51
CA GLU A 205 -10.27 -5.52 0.11
C GLU A 205 -9.89 -4.83 1.41
N ASP A 206 -9.10 -5.50 2.25
CA ASP A 206 -8.60 -4.92 3.48
C ASP A 206 -7.69 -3.72 3.18
N TYR A 207 -6.81 -3.82 2.18
CA TYR A 207 -5.99 -2.68 1.73
C TYR A 207 -6.85 -1.52 1.23
N ALA A 208 -7.85 -1.78 0.40
CA ALA A 208 -8.77 -0.76 -0.07
C ALA A 208 -9.51 -0.08 1.08
N PHE A 209 -9.98 -0.87 2.05
CA PHE A 209 -10.65 -0.35 3.24
C PHE A 209 -9.72 0.55 4.07
N MET A 210 -8.50 0.10 4.33
CA MET A 210 -7.49 0.87 5.07
C MET A 210 -7.15 2.19 4.36
N PHE A 211 -6.95 2.14 3.05
CA PHE A 211 -6.69 3.33 2.25
C PHE A 211 -7.89 4.31 2.24
N SER A 212 -9.12 3.79 2.29
CA SER A 212 -10.32 4.62 2.38
C SER A 212 -10.44 5.36 3.72
N ILE A 213 -9.91 4.80 4.80
CA ILE A 213 -9.85 5.48 6.10
C ILE A 213 -8.83 6.61 6.03
N GLU A 214 -7.64 6.35 5.47
CA GLU A 214 -6.57 7.35 5.38
C GLU A 214 -6.95 8.53 4.49
N THR A 215 -7.53 8.30 3.31
CA THR A 215 -7.94 9.38 2.41
C THR A 215 -9.09 10.25 2.93
N ARG A 216 -9.92 9.74 3.84
CA ARG A 216 -10.98 10.53 4.49
C ARG A 216 -10.46 11.49 5.55
N ARG A 217 -9.17 11.42 5.89
CA ARG A 217 -8.50 12.34 6.83
C ARG A 217 -8.49 13.78 6.32
N ASP A 218 -8.37 13.97 5.01
CA ASP A 218 -8.28 15.31 4.39
C ASP A 218 -9.65 15.91 4.08
N LEU A 219 -10.72 15.10 4.11
CA LEU A 219 -12.09 15.59 4.02
C LEU A 219 -12.50 16.05 5.41
N SER A 220 -12.82 17.34 5.56
CA SER A 220 -13.46 17.84 6.78
C SER A 220 -14.61 16.90 7.16
N ILE A 221 -14.60 16.41 8.40
CA ILE A 221 -15.57 15.43 8.94
C ILE A 221 -17.03 15.81 8.58
N GLU A 222 -17.29 17.09 8.41
CA GLU A 222 -18.57 17.69 8.01
C GLU A 222 -19.11 17.24 6.63
N ASN A 223 -18.27 16.73 5.72
CA ASN A 223 -18.67 16.35 4.35
C ASN A 223 -18.84 14.84 4.13
N ILE A 224 -18.65 14.02 5.17
CA ILE A 224 -18.75 12.57 5.02
C ILE A 224 -20.22 12.15 5.16
N VAL A 225 -20.88 11.89 4.02
CA VAL A 225 -22.20 11.24 3.97
C VAL A 225 -22.04 9.76 4.32
N SER A 226 -21.92 9.48 5.62
CA SER A 226 -21.96 8.13 6.18
C SER A 226 -23.16 8.02 7.11
N PRO A 227 -23.86 6.87 7.14
CA PRO A 227 -24.97 6.68 8.06
C PRO A 227 -24.57 6.74 9.54
N ASN A 228 -23.27 6.70 9.88
CA ASN A 228 -22.80 6.89 11.26
C ASN A 228 -21.41 7.58 11.31
N PRO A 229 -21.34 8.90 11.54
CA PRO A 229 -20.07 9.64 11.59
C PRO A 229 -19.17 9.24 12.77
N GLU A 230 -19.73 8.70 13.85
CA GLU A 230 -18.95 8.25 15.02
C GLU A 230 -18.14 6.98 14.75
N ILE A 231 -18.65 6.06 13.94
CA ILE A 231 -17.88 4.88 13.51
C ILE A 231 -16.65 5.32 12.71
N ILE A 232 -16.79 6.33 11.85
CA ILE A 232 -15.67 6.85 11.07
C ILE A 232 -14.66 7.55 11.97
N ARG A 233 -15.11 8.34 12.97
CA ARG A 233 -14.22 8.92 13.97
C ARG A 233 -13.44 7.86 14.74
N ILE A 234 -14.09 6.78 15.17
CA ILE A 234 -13.43 5.64 15.84
C ILE A 234 -12.39 5.00 14.93
N LEU A 235 -12.74 4.73 13.67
CA LEU A 235 -11.83 4.11 12.69
C LEU A 235 -10.64 5.03 12.36
N ILE A 236 -10.85 6.34 12.19
CA ILE A 236 -9.77 7.32 11.98
C ILE A 236 -8.88 7.39 13.21
N THR A 237 -9.45 7.45 14.42
CA THR A 237 -8.69 7.51 15.68
C THR A 237 -7.89 6.23 15.88
N MET A 238 -8.49 5.08 15.59
CA MET A 238 -7.85 3.78 15.67
C MET A 238 -6.76 3.62 14.61
N TRP A 239 -6.98 4.11 13.39
CA TRP A 239 -5.95 4.15 12.36
C TRP A 239 -4.79 5.06 12.77
N PHE A 240 -5.06 6.23 13.36
CA PHE A 240 -4.02 7.13 13.87
C PHE A 240 -3.22 6.45 14.98
N LEU A 241 -3.90 5.81 15.92
CA LEU A 241 -3.27 4.97 16.94
C LEU A 241 -2.46 3.85 16.29
N CYS A 242 -2.97 3.17 15.26
CA CYS A 242 -2.27 2.10 14.55
C CYS A 242 -1.06 2.60 13.75
N ARG A 243 -1.08 3.82 13.19
CA ARG A 243 0.06 4.43 12.49
C ARG A 243 1.13 4.93 13.47
N GLN A 244 0.71 5.54 14.56
CA GLN A 244 1.61 5.91 15.66
C GLN A 244 2.21 4.65 16.31
N LEU A 245 1.38 3.63 16.50
CA LEU A 245 1.84 2.31 16.89
C LEU A 245 2.70 1.72 15.80
N TRP A 246 2.46 1.94 14.50
CA TRP A 246 3.29 1.39 13.42
C TRP A 246 4.74 1.86 13.50
N GLU A 247 5.00 3.13 13.78
CA GLU A 247 6.36 3.63 14.05
C GLU A 247 7.00 2.95 15.27
N VAL A 248 6.19 2.52 16.23
CA VAL A 248 6.62 1.73 17.39
C VAL A 248 6.74 0.24 17.03
N LEU A 249 5.87 -0.31 16.20
CA LEU A 249 5.79 -1.71 15.80
C LEU A 249 6.94 -2.07 14.86
N THR A 250 7.31 -1.17 13.95
CA THR A 250 8.51 -1.28 13.10
C THR A 250 9.78 -1.34 13.95
N LYS A 251 9.86 -0.56 15.04
CA LYS A 251 10.94 -0.67 16.02
C LYS A 251 10.88 -1.95 16.85
N LEU A 252 9.70 -2.55 16.98
CA LEU A 252 9.49 -3.79 17.71
C LEU A 252 9.52 -5.03 16.80
N ASP A 253 9.87 -4.91 15.52
CA ASP A 253 9.90 -6.06 14.59
C ASP A 253 8.55 -6.79 14.50
N LEU A 254 7.44 -6.06 14.70
CA LEU A 254 6.08 -6.59 14.56
C LEU A 254 5.61 -6.40 13.11
N THR A 255 5.16 -7.51 12.51
CA THR A 255 4.82 -7.53 11.09
C THR A 255 3.48 -6.83 10.82
N TRP A 256 3.30 -6.30 9.61
CA TRP A 256 2.00 -5.84 9.15
C TRP A 256 0.90 -6.90 9.31
N THR A 257 1.24 -8.18 9.13
CA THR A 257 0.30 -9.30 9.29
C THR A 257 -0.36 -9.29 10.67
N ASP A 258 0.42 -9.03 11.74
CA ASP A 258 -0.12 -8.95 13.11
C ASP A 258 -1.12 -7.80 13.27
N LEU A 259 -0.80 -6.63 12.71
CA LEU A 259 -1.67 -5.46 12.72
C LEU A 259 -2.93 -5.69 11.89
N ARG A 260 -2.79 -6.28 10.70
CA ARG A 260 -3.89 -6.65 9.81
C ARG A 260 -4.85 -7.62 10.48
N THR A 261 -4.37 -8.76 11.01
CA THR A 261 -5.24 -9.73 11.71
C THR A 261 -6.06 -9.04 12.80
N THR A 262 -5.41 -8.13 13.52
CA THR A 262 -6.00 -7.35 14.60
C THR A 262 -7.08 -6.37 14.09
N LEU A 263 -6.78 -5.58 13.06
CA LEU A 263 -7.73 -4.63 12.45
C LEU A 263 -8.87 -5.31 11.69
N CYS A 264 -8.59 -6.37 10.94
CA CYS A 264 -9.60 -7.12 10.19
C CYS A 264 -10.57 -7.88 11.11
N SER A 265 -10.13 -8.25 12.33
CA SER A 265 -11.03 -8.79 13.35
C SER A 265 -12.11 -7.79 13.80
N LEU A 266 -11.87 -6.48 13.59
CA LEU A 266 -12.82 -5.41 13.89
C LEU A 266 -13.77 -5.09 12.74
N ARG A 267 -13.53 -5.63 11.53
CA ARG A 267 -14.43 -5.48 10.38
C ARG A 267 -15.76 -6.15 10.73
N PRO A 268 -16.88 -5.41 10.83
CA PRO A 268 -18.16 -5.98 11.22
C PRO A 268 -18.57 -7.12 10.27
N LYS A 269 -19.05 -8.24 10.79
CA LYS A 269 -19.65 -9.32 9.99
C LYS A 269 -20.70 -8.78 9.00
N ALA A 270 -21.54 -7.83 9.44
CA ALA A 270 -22.57 -7.20 8.63
C ALA A 270 -22.04 -6.43 7.40
N ALA A 271 -20.81 -5.92 7.42
CA ALA A 271 -20.19 -5.26 6.27
C ALA A 271 -19.70 -6.27 5.20
N ARG A 272 -19.50 -7.54 5.55
CA ARG A 272 -19.13 -8.61 4.60
C ARG A 272 -20.33 -9.08 3.77
N ASP A 273 -21.52 -9.05 4.36
CA ASP A 273 -22.72 -9.64 3.76
C ASP A 273 -23.53 -8.65 2.89
N GLY A 274 -23.03 -7.42 2.68
CA GLY A 274 -23.70 -6.42 1.85
C GLY A 274 -25.03 -5.89 2.41
N HIS A 275 -25.38 -6.25 3.65
CA HIS A 275 -26.58 -5.76 4.31
C HIS A 275 -26.35 -4.36 4.87
N ALA A 276 -27.29 -3.44 4.60
CA ALA A 276 -27.37 -2.19 5.33
C ALA A 276 -27.51 -2.51 6.83
N LEU A 277 -26.54 -2.08 7.63
CA LEU A 277 -26.55 -2.25 9.09
C LEU A 277 -27.85 -1.65 9.65
N PRO A 278 -28.61 -2.38 10.51
CA PRO A 278 -29.73 -1.80 11.22
C PRO A 278 -29.24 -0.58 12.01
N ILE A 279 -29.90 0.56 11.82
CA ILE A 279 -29.54 1.89 12.37
C ILE A 279 -29.48 1.89 13.93
N HIS A 280 -29.88 0.79 14.58
CA HIS A 280 -30.06 0.70 16.04
C HIS A 280 -29.23 -0.35 16.79
N GLN A 281 -28.20 -0.99 16.20
CA GLN A 281 -27.25 -1.81 17.00
C GLN A 281 -26.09 -0.96 17.57
N PRO A 282 -25.73 -1.11 18.87
CA PRO A 282 -25.11 -0.02 19.63
C PRO A 282 -23.61 0.16 19.35
N GLN A 283 -23.23 1.42 19.19
CA GLN A 283 -21.85 1.96 19.13
C GLN A 283 -20.92 1.41 20.24
N ALA A 284 -21.49 1.01 21.39
CA ALA A 284 -20.76 0.41 22.51
C ALA A 284 -20.02 -0.88 22.14
N ASN A 285 -20.57 -1.71 21.23
CA ASN A 285 -19.93 -2.98 20.86
C ASN A 285 -18.68 -2.76 20.01
N TYR A 286 -18.68 -1.74 19.13
CA TYR A 286 -17.53 -1.39 18.30
C TYR A 286 -16.41 -0.75 19.11
N LEU A 287 -16.74 0.20 19.98
CA LEU A 287 -15.78 0.80 20.92
C LEU A 287 -15.18 -0.24 21.86
N SER A 288 -15.99 -1.16 22.37
CA SER A 288 -15.53 -2.28 23.20
C SER A 288 -14.59 -3.21 22.44
N ALA A 289 -14.93 -3.58 21.20
CA ALA A 289 -14.09 -4.42 20.35
C ALA A 289 -12.75 -3.74 20.02
N ALA A 290 -12.77 -2.47 19.61
CA ALA A 290 -11.56 -1.68 19.34
C ALA A 290 -10.68 -1.53 20.59
N ARG A 291 -11.29 -1.27 21.77
CA ARG A 291 -10.58 -1.27 23.06
C ARG A 291 -9.93 -2.61 23.37
N ASN A 292 -10.67 -3.71 23.21
CA ASN A 292 -10.14 -5.05 23.47
C ASN A 292 -8.97 -5.39 22.53
N VAL A 293 -9.05 -4.99 21.27
CA VAL A 293 -7.99 -5.13 20.29
C VAL A 293 -6.76 -4.30 20.68
N ALA A 294 -6.92 -3.03 21.00
CA ALA A 294 -5.83 -2.19 21.48
C ALA A 294 -5.17 -2.79 22.73
N ARG A 295 -5.97 -3.27 23.69
CA ARG A 295 -5.46 -3.97 24.88
C ARG A 295 -4.70 -5.25 24.52
N GLN A 296 -5.19 -6.06 23.59
CA GLN A 296 -4.49 -7.28 23.16
C GLN A 296 -3.15 -6.96 22.49
N LEU A 297 -3.12 -5.95 21.62
CA LEU A 297 -1.89 -5.50 20.96
C LEU A 297 -0.87 -4.99 21.98
N ILE A 298 -1.29 -4.13 22.91
CA ILE A 298 -0.44 -3.60 23.98
C ILE A 298 0.07 -4.72 24.89
N ARG A 299 -0.78 -5.68 25.27
CA ARG A 299 -0.36 -6.85 26.07
C ARG A 299 0.64 -7.72 25.33
N LYS A 300 0.47 -7.91 24.00
CA LYS A 300 1.42 -8.68 23.16
C LYS A 300 2.77 -7.96 23.09
N ILE A 301 2.76 -6.63 22.88
CA ILE A 301 3.95 -5.77 22.92
C ILE A 301 4.65 -5.86 24.28
N ALA A 302 3.92 -5.64 25.38
CA ALA A 302 4.48 -5.66 26.72
C ALA A 302 5.07 -7.03 27.07
N LYS A 303 4.34 -8.12 26.78
CA LYS A 303 4.79 -9.49 27.10
C LYS A 303 6.04 -9.89 26.32
N ASN A 304 6.11 -9.55 25.04
CA ASN A 304 7.19 -10.02 24.16
C ASN A 304 8.45 -9.14 24.24
N TYR A 305 8.30 -7.83 24.50
CA TYR A 305 9.40 -6.88 24.39
C TYR A 305 9.76 -6.17 25.70
N ILE A 306 8.79 -5.93 26.60
CA ILE A 306 9.06 -5.27 27.89
C ILE A 306 9.40 -6.29 28.97
N CYS A 307 8.68 -7.41 29.02
CA CYS A 307 8.86 -8.43 30.06
C CYS A 307 9.96 -9.46 29.77
N ARG A 308 10.54 -9.46 28.56
CA ARG A 308 11.67 -10.30 28.17
C ARG A 308 12.84 -9.43 27.71
N PRO A 309 13.66 -8.89 28.64
CA PRO A 309 14.86 -8.18 28.24
C PRO A 309 15.82 -9.18 27.58
N GLN A 310 15.91 -9.15 26.25
CA GLN A 310 17.05 -9.76 25.56
C GLN A 310 18.22 -8.78 25.62
N ALA A 311 19.40 -9.27 26.01
CA ALA A 311 20.59 -8.46 26.27
C ALA A 311 21.17 -7.71 25.05
N ASN A 312 20.57 -7.86 23.86
CA ASN A 312 21.16 -7.43 22.58
C ASN A 312 20.34 -6.40 21.78
N TYR A 313 19.27 -5.82 22.34
CA TYR A 313 18.57 -4.74 21.64
C TYR A 313 19.04 -3.35 22.11
N PRO A 314 19.26 -2.40 21.19
CA PRO A 314 19.91 -1.12 21.48
C PRO A 314 18.98 -0.05 22.10
N TRP A 315 17.75 -0.38 22.49
CA TRP A 315 16.77 0.60 22.98
C TRP A 315 16.60 0.60 24.50
N ASP A 316 16.53 1.80 25.08
CA ASP A 316 16.10 2.02 26.47
C ASP A 316 14.58 1.82 26.57
N ALA A 317 14.13 0.98 27.51
CA ALA A 317 12.71 0.81 27.82
C ALA A 317 11.99 2.14 28.11
N ARG A 318 12.73 3.16 28.57
CA ARG A 318 12.23 4.53 28.75
C ARG A 318 11.83 5.20 27.44
N ASP A 319 12.58 5.02 26.35
CA ASP A 319 12.25 5.64 25.06
C ASP A 319 10.95 5.04 24.49
N LEU A 320 10.78 3.72 24.57
CA LEU A 320 9.55 3.04 24.16
C LEU A 320 8.35 3.49 24.99
N ALA A 321 8.54 3.63 26.31
CA ALA A 321 7.54 4.18 27.20
C ALA A 321 7.19 5.63 26.82
N LEU A 322 8.18 6.50 26.64
CA LEU A 322 8.00 7.89 26.21
C LEU A 322 7.23 7.98 24.87
N GLN A 323 7.55 7.14 23.89
CA GLN A 323 6.81 7.12 22.63
C GLN A 323 5.35 6.70 22.83
N LEU A 324 5.08 5.63 23.59
CA LEU A 324 3.71 5.23 23.96
C LEU A 324 2.96 6.31 24.76
N HIS A 325 3.67 7.12 25.56
CA HIS A 325 3.10 8.26 26.27
C HIS A 325 2.73 9.43 25.35
N VAL A 326 3.57 9.74 24.36
CA VAL A 326 3.30 10.79 23.37
C VAL A 326 2.08 10.40 22.51
N VAL A 327 1.99 9.14 22.09
CA VAL A 327 0.83 8.60 21.36
C VAL A 327 -0.46 8.76 22.17
N THR A 328 -0.38 8.54 23.48
CA THR A 328 -1.54 8.68 24.38
C THR A 328 -1.89 10.14 24.69
N GLN A 329 -0.92 11.06 24.77
CA GLN A 329 -1.18 12.49 24.95
C GLN A 329 -1.73 13.20 23.69
N CYS A 330 -1.25 12.85 22.49
CA CYS A 330 -1.71 13.45 21.23
C CYS A 330 -3.21 13.21 20.93
N SER A 331 -3.78 12.11 21.43
CA SER A 331 -5.24 11.88 21.35
C SER A 331 -6.06 12.78 22.29
N CYS A 332 -5.45 13.38 23.31
CA CYS A 332 -6.13 14.20 24.31
C CYS A 332 -6.06 15.71 24.03
N THR A 333 -5.01 16.20 23.35
CA THR A 333 -4.78 17.63 23.11
C THR A 333 -5.56 18.21 21.92
N ASN A 334 -5.80 17.42 20.86
CA ASN A 334 -6.59 17.85 19.70
C ASN A 334 -8.07 18.16 20.04
N THR A 335 -8.57 17.63 21.15
CA THR A 335 -9.93 17.87 21.66
C THR A 335 -10.00 19.08 22.60
N ALA A 336 -8.88 19.49 23.22
CA ALA A 336 -8.84 20.53 24.25
C ALA A 336 -8.61 21.95 23.68
N GLN A 337 -8.00 22.11 22.51
CA GLN A 337 -7.66 23.44 21.95
C GLN A 337 -8.83 24.24 21.35
N LYS A 338 -10.05 23.67 21.29
CA LYS A 338 -11.25 24.37 20.75
C LYS A 338 -12.26 24.82 21.80
N THR A 339 -12.01 24.64 23.10
CA THR A 339 -12.96 25.06 24.15
C THR A 339 -12.35 26.09 25.09
N ALA A 340 -12.94 27.30 25.09
CA ALA A 340 -12.69 28.33 26.08
C ALA A 340 -12.92 27.80 27.52
N PRO A 341 -12.23 28.34 28.53
CA PRO A 341 -12.12 27.71 29.84
C PRO A 341 -13.37 27.98 30.70
N SER A 342 -14.50 27.32 30.45
CA SER A 342 -15.59 27.27 31.46
C SER A 342 -16.67 26.19 31.29
N LYS A 343 -16.43 25.08 30.58
CA LYS A 343 -17.40 23.98 30.54
C LYS A 343 -16.76 22.63 30.86
N LYS A 344 -17.51 21.84 31.65
CA LYS A 344 -17.21 20.46 32.03
C LYS A 344 -16.69 19.67 30.82
N PRO A 345 -15.73 18.74 31.04
CA PRO A 345 -15.15 17.95 29.95
C PRO A 345 -16.26 17.33 29.10
N THR A 346 -16.17 17.53 27.78
CA THR A 346 -17.07 16.88 26.84
C THR A 346 -16.78 15.36 26.83
N PRO A 347 -17.78 14.52 26.51
CA PRO A 347 -17.67 13.05 26.53
C PRO A 347 -16.45 12.50 25.75
N ASP A 348 -15.97 13.23 24.75
CA ASP A 348 -14.88 12.83 23.86
C ASP A 348 -13.50 12.81 24.56
N SER A 349 -13.23 13.74 25.48
CA SER A 349 -11.96 13.79 26.23
C SER A 349 -11.85 12.66 27.27
N SER A 350 -12.99 12.24 27.82
CA SER A 350 -13.07 11.11 28.75
C SER A 350 -12.73 9.77 28.09
N VAL A 351 -13.09 9.54 26.84
CA VAL A 351 -12.88 8.23 26.18
C VAL A 351 -11.39 7.91 25.99
N ALA A 352 -10.60 8.89 25.56
CA ALA A 352 -9.15 8.75 25.43
C ALA A 352 -8.48 8.62 26.81
N PHE A 353 -8.86 9.46 27.77
CA PHE A 353 -8.35 9.42 29.14
C PHE A 353 -8.64 8.07 29.85
N TYR A 354 -9.85 7.53 29.69
CA TYR A 354 -10.19 6.21 30.23
C TYR A 354 -9.47 5.07 29.49
N MET A 355 -9.23 5.16 28.18
CA MET A 355 -8.39 4.18 27.49
C MET A 355 -6.97 4.16 28.07
N ILE A 356 -6.39 5.31 28.38
CA ILE A 356 -5.04 5.43 28.94
C ILE A 356 -4.97 4.84 30.35
N LEU A 357 -5.90 5.23 31.23
CA LEU A 357 -5.96 4.72 32.61
C LEU A 357 -6.21 3.21 32.68
N ASP A 358 -6.98 2.69 31.74
CA ASP A 358 -7.35 1.27 31.67
C ASP A 358 -6.28 0.41 30.98
N ILE A 359 -5.43 1.01 30.15
CA ILE A 359 -4.18 0.40 29.68
C ILE A 359 -3.14 0.35 30.82
N TRP A 360 -3.12 1.37 31.69
CA TRP A 360 -2.18 1.46 32.82
C TRP A 360 -2.53 0.49 33.96
N SER A 361 -3.81 0.25 34.23
CA SER A 361 -4.26 -0.72 35.24
C SER A 361 -3.86 -2.16 34.89
N ASP A 362 -3.82 -2.49 33.59
CA ASP A 362 -3.55 -3.83 33.07
C ASP A 362 -2.05 -4.16 32.92
N CYS A 363 -1.15 -3.20 33.11
CA CYS A 363 0.29 -3.40 32.92
C CYS A 363 1.13 -2.75 34.06
N PRO A 364 1.25 -3.42 35.22
CA PRO A 364 1.91 -2.87 36.42
C PRO A 364 3.36 -2.44 36.20
N LEU A 365 4.07 -3.10 35.28
CA LEU A 365 5.45 -2.78 34.92
C LEU A 365 5.57 -1.44 34.18
N LEU A 366 4.63 -1.12 33.28
CA LEU A 366 4.53 0.21 32.66
C LEU A 366 4.19 1.25 33.72
N ALA A 367 3.22 0.97 34.60
CA ALA A 367 2.86 1.88 35.69
C ALA A 367 4.03 2.17 36.65
N GLN A 368 4.84 1.16 36.99
CA GLN A 368 6.07 1.32 37.79
C GLN A 368 7.14 2.15 37.06
N TYR A 369 7.39 1.88 35.78
CA TYR A 369 8.39 2.62 34.98
C TYR A 369 8.03 4.10 34.82
N PHE A 370 6.75 4.42 34.62
CA PHE A 370 6.26 5.78 34.50
C PHE A 370 6.20 6.53 35.84
N GLY A 371 5.76 5.87 36.91
CA GLY A 371 5.78 6.44 38.26
C GLY A 371 7.19 6.82 38.71
N ALA A 372 8.18 5.99 38.37
CA ALA A 372 9.59 6.24 38.69
C ALA A 372 10.25 7.32 37.81
N SER A 373 9.84 7.47 36.55
CA SER A 373 10.51 8.39 35.59
C SER A 373 9.95 9.82 35.62
N PHE A 374 8.74 10.04 36.15
CA PHE A 374 8.07 11.35 36.11
C PHE A 374 7.67 11.92 37.48
N GLY A 375 8.05 11.28 38.59
CA GLY A 375 7.87 11.83 39.94
C GLY A 375 6.41 12.05 40.35
N LEU A 376 5.45 11.34 39.74
CA LEU A 376 4.06 11.38 40.18
C LEU A 376 3.91 10.49 41.44
N PRO A 377 3.40 11.03 42.56
CA PRO A 377 3.27 10.27 43.79
C PRO A 377 2.22 9.16 43.64
N LEU A 378 2.62 7.93 44.00
CA LEU A 378 1.77 6.75 44.14
C LEU A 378 0.74 6.94 45.27
N TYR A 379 -0.35 7.67 45.01
CA TYR A 379 -1.53 7.68 45.87
C TYR A 379 -2.81 7.51 45.04
N PHE A 380 -3.06 6.26 44.63
CA PHE A 380 -4.40 5.80 44.31
C PHE A 380 -4.57 4.38 44.85
N SER A 381 -5.02 4.28 46.11
CA SER A 381 -5.64 3.07 46.65
C SER A 381 -7.15 3.26 46.55
N VAL A 382 -7.81 2.53 45.65
CA VAL A 382 -9.28 2.46 45.60
C VAL A 382 -9.71 1.31 46.52
N ASN A 383 -10.11 1.65 47.74
CA ASN A 383 -10.71 0.71 48.68
C ASN A 383 -12.17 0.45 48.27
N PHE A 384 -12.50 -0.78 47.87
CA PHE A 384 -13.89 -1.24 47.78
C PHE A 384 -14.39 -1.60 49.19
N GLY A 385 -14.97 -0.61 49.89
CA GLY A 385 -15.69 -0.83 51.14
C GLY A 385 -17.13 -1.23 50.89
N LEU A 386 -17.49 -2.47 51.26
CA LEU A 386 -18.85 -2.96 51.40
C LEU A 386 -19.61 -2.13 52.44
N PHE A 387 -20.67 -1.44 52.03
CA PHE A 387 -21.61 -0.79 52.95
C PHE A 387 -22.51 -1.85 53.61
N HIS A 388 -22.31 -2.06 54.92
CA HIS A 388 -23.37 -2.54 55.81
C HIS A 388 -24.14 -1.32 56.33
N HIS A 389 -25.45 -1.28 56.06
CA HIS A 389 -26.39 -0.35 56.67
C HIS A 389 -26.70 -0.78 58.11
N PRO A 390 -26.78 0.15 59.09
CA PRO A 390 -27.58 -0.06 60.28
C PRO A 390 -28.84 0.82 60.29
N ASN A 391 -29.89 0.19 60.80
CA ASN A 391 -31.24 0.64 61.19
C ASN A 391 -32.25 0.97 60.08
#